data_AF-A0A8X6FB95-F1
#
_entry.id   AF-A0A8X6FB95-F1
#
_cell.length_a   1.000
_cell.length_b   1.000
_cell.length_c   1.000
_cell.angle_alpha   90.00
_cell.angle_beta   90.00
_cell.angle_gamma   90.00
#
_symmetry.space_group_name_H-M   'P 1'
#
loop_
_entity.id
_entity.type
_entity.pdbx_description
1 polymer ?
#
loop_
_entity_poly.entity_id
_entity_poly.type
_entity_poly.pdbx_seq_one_letter_code
_entity_poly.pdbx_strand_id
1 'polypeptide(L)'
;MAERKFDLRGWEHSNPSDPIASPTNILGMIWDRHCDTLSLNIPDLRELMEEVITKRNILAASHKVFDPLGITGPVLLLPKLWLQSLWKSQIRWNQEVDIKTSQDFLKWLKELECLKHIQVPMWLHCDGGFQHISLHFFCDTSKLAYSAVVFLRIDIGSTVHIQLVQSTTRIPCGFFHVEKRKQQLLDWNF
;
A
#
# COMPACT_ATOMS: atom_id res chain seq x y z
N MET A 1 10.33 -27.29 8.27
CA MET A 1 9.72 -26.77 7.02
C MET A 1 8.29 -26.39 7.36
N ALA A 2 7.93 -25.11 7.28
CA ALA A 2 6.57 -24.67 7.57
C ALA A 2 5.64 -25.15 6.44
N GLU A 3 4.63 -25.92 6.80
CA GLU A 3 3.63 -26.47 5.90
C GLU A 3 2.81 -25.31 5.29
N ARG A 4 2.98 -25.06 3.99
CA ARG A 4 2.25 -23.99 3.29
C ARG A 4 0.82 -24.47 3.00
N LYS A 5 -0.11 -24.14 3.89
CA LYS A 5 -1.56 -24.35 3.73
C LYS A 5 -2.19 -23.29 2.82
N PHE A 6 -1.90 -23.32 1.51
CA PHE A 6 -2.76 -22.64 0.54
C PHE A 6 -3.61 -23.70 -0.15
N ASP A 7 -4.64 -24.16 0.56
CA ASP A 7 -5.61 -25.09 0.01
C ASP A 7 -6.52 -24.33 -0.97
N LEU A 8 -6.19 -24.40 -2.26
CA LEU A 8 -6.92 -23.74 -3.36
C LEU A 8 -8.36 -24.28 -3.54
N ARG A 9 -8.80 -25.27 -2.73
CA ARG A 9 -10.09 -25.97 -2.91
C ARG A 9 -11.01 -25.91 -1.70
N GLY A 10 -10.65 -25.14 -0.66
CA GLY A 10 -11.59 -24.80 0.41
C GLY A 10 -12.57 -23.73 -0.06
N TRP A 11 -13.72 -24.11 -0.60
CA TRP A 11 -14.84 -23.18 -0.75
C TRP A 11 -15.36 -22.84 0.65
N GLU A 12 -14.85 -21.76 1.24
CA GLU A 12 -15.40 -21.23 2.48
C GLU A 12 -16.66 -20.41 2.16
N HIS A 13 -17.82 -20.96 2.48
CA HIS A 13 -19.10 -20.24 2.48
C HIS A 13 -19.32 -19.51 3.80
N SER A 14 -20.00 -18.37 3.76
CA SER A 14 -20.48 -17.67 4.95
C SER A 14 -21.79 -18.32 5.41
N ASN A 15 -21.73 -19.34 6.28
CA ASN A 15 -22.95 -19.79 6.95
C ASN A 15 -23.31 -18.78 8.04
N PRO A 16 -24.54 -18.24 8.07
CA PRO A 16 -24.97 -17.29 9.09
C PRO A 16 -25.04 -17.90 10.51
N SER A 17 -24.88 -19.23 10.62
CA SER A 17 -24.84 -19.99 11.87
C SER A 17 -23.42 -20.34 12.34
N ASP A 18 -22.37 -19.99 11.60
CA ASP A 18 -20.99 -20.24 12.03
C ASP A 18 -20.58 -19.27 13.16
N PRO A 19 -20.04 -19.78 14.30
CA PRO A 19 -19.62 -18.94 15.41
C PRO A 19 -18.40 -18.12 14.98
N ILE A 20 -18.58 -16.80 14.81
CA ILE A 20 -17.56 -15.80 14.46
C ILE A 20 -16.63 -16.30 13.35
N ALA A 21 -17.05 -16.13 12.10
CA ALA A 21 -16.25 -16.42 10.92
C ALA A 21 -14.81 -15.90 11.10
N SER A 22 -13.86 -16.80 11.35
CA SER A 22 -12.47 -16.40 11.55
C SER A 22 -11.96 -15.68 10.30
N PRO A 23 -11.10 -14.66 10.44
CA PRO A 23 -10.53 -13.95 9.30
C PRO A 23 -9.83 -14.93 8.36
N THR A 24 -10.12 -14.83 7.06
CA THR A 24 -9.59 -15.74 6.03
C THR A 24 -8.57 -14.98 5.16
N ASN A 25 -7.54 -15.65 4.67
CA ASN A 25 -6.60 -15.01 3.74
C ASN A 25 -7.16 -15.02 2.31
N ILE A 26 -7.19 -13.86 1.66
CA ILE A 26 -7.55 -13.72 0.25
C ILE A 26 -6.43 -12.99 -0.50
N LEU A 27 -5.86 -13.65 -1.51
CA LEU A 27 -4.76 -13.11 -2.32
C LEU A 27 -3.53 -12.59 -1.52
N GLY A 28 -3.36 -12.99 -0.26
CA GLY A 28 -2.29 -12.48 0.62
C GLY A 28 -2.69 -11.30 1.52
N MET A 29 -3.96 -10.88 1.47
CA MET A 29 -4.59 -9.96 2.43
C MET A 29 -5.47 -10.74 3.41
N ILE A 30 -5.87 -10.10 4.51
CA ILE A 30 -6.79 -10.66 5.51
C ILE A 30 -8.20 -10.15 5.21
N TRP A 31 -9.18 -11.03 5.08
CA TRP A 31 -10.59 -10.69 4.92
C TRP A 31 -11.37 -11.03 6.19
N ASP A 32 -11.94 -10.00 6.82
CA ASP A 32 -12.94 -10.14 7.85
C ASP A 32 -14.32 -10.29 7.18
N ARG A 33 -14.88 -11.49 7.21
CA ARG A 33 -16.18 -11.82 6.61
C ARG A 33 -17.37 -11.25 7.39
N HIS A 34 -17.20 -10.97 8.68
CA HIS A 34 -18.26 -10.41 9.51
C HIS A 34 -18.44 -8.92 9.22
N CYS A 35 -17.34 -8.17 9.19
CA CYS A 35 -17.36 -6.74 8.91
C CYS A 35 -17.28 -6.42 7.40
N ASP A 36 -17.01 -7.42 6.57
CA ASP A 36 -16.72 -7.29 5.14
C ASP A 36 -15.60 -6.28 4.82
N THR A 37 -14.46 -6.46 5.48
CA THR A 37 -13.29 -5.56 5.32
C THR A 37 -12.03 -6.33 4.95
N LEU A 38 -11.22 -5.73 4.10
CA LEU A 38 -9.85 -6.15 3.79
C LEU A 38 -8.87 -5.42 4.70
N SER A 39 -7.93 -6.19 5.23
CA SER A 39 -6.80 -5.69 6.01
C SER A 39 -5.49 -6.23 5.45
N LEU A 40 -4.40 -5.52 5.68
CA LEU A 40 -3.08 -5.94 5.23
C LEU A 40 -2.56 -7.08 6.11
N ASN A 41 -1.96 -8.09 5.50
CA ASN A 41 -1.21 -9.11 6.23
C ASN A 41 0.21 -8.59 6.49
N ILE A 42 0.39 -7.86 7.60
CA ILE A 42 1.69 -7.32 8.00
C ILE A 42 2.44 -8.39 8.81
N PRO A 43 3.53 -8.95 8.28
CA PRO A 43 4.32 -9.95 9.01
C PRO A 43 4.99 -9.33 10.23
N ASP A 44 5.31 -10.15 11.23
CA ASP A 44 6.19 -9.71 12.32
C ASP A 44 7.58 -9.42 11.74
N LEU A 45 8.01 -8.15 11.85
CA LEU A 45 9.29 -7.68 11.32
C LEU A 45 10.37 -7.55 12.40
N ARG A 46 10.15 -8.06 13.62
CA ARG A 46 11.17 -8.08 14.68
C ARG A 46 12.48 -8.75 14.24
N GLU A 47 12.39 -9.78 13.41
CA GLU A 47 13.56 -10.47 12.84
C GLU A 47 14.43 -9.56 11.96
N LEU A 48 13.88 -8.44 11.47
CA LEU A 48 14.61 -7.45 10.67
C LEU A 48 15.17 -6.30 11.51
N MET A 49 14.92 -6.30 12.82
CA MET A 49 15.54 -5.37 13.78
C MET A 49 16.96 -5.86 14.10
N GLU A 50 17.85 -5.77 13.12
CA GLU A 50 19.27 -6.09 13.28
C GLU A 50 20.02 -4.89 13.88
N GLU A 51 21.13 -5.17 14.59
CA GLU A 51 22.04 -4.11 15.07
C GLU A 51 22.72 -3.37 13.91
N VAL A 52 23.03 -4.10 12.84
CA VAL A 52 23.68 -3.57 11.63
C VAL A 52 22.67 -3.56 10.49
N ILE A 53 22.26 -2.36 10.06
CA ILE A 53 21.32 -2.20 8.96
C ILE A 53 22.07 -2.12 7.64
N THR A 54 21.72 -2.99 6.71
CA THR A 54 22.26 -3.01 5.35
C THR A 54 21.19 -2.67 4.32
N LYS A 55 21.63 -2.31 3.11
CA LYS A 55 20.74 -2.11 1.95
C LYS A 55 19.86 -3.33 1.70
N ARG A 56 20.36 -4.54 1.96
CA ARG A 56 19.62 -5.79 1.82
C ARG A 56 18.47 -5.90 2.83
N ASN A 57 18.69 -5.52 4.09
CA ASN A 57 17.63 -5.55 5.12
C ASN A 57 16.48 -4.61 4.74
N ILE A 58 16.80 -3.38 4.29
CA ILE A 58 15.79 -2.39 3.86
C ILE A 58 14.97 -2.93 2.69
N LEU A 59 15.62 -3.51 1.68
CA LEU A 59 14.93 -4.11 0.54
C LEU A 59 14.02 -5.26 1.00
N ALA A 60 14.55 -6.19 1.78
CA ALA A 60 13.80 -7.34 2.26
C ALA A 60 12.55 -6.90 3.04
N ALA A 61 12.68 -5.93 3.95
CA ALA A 61 11.55 -5.38 4.69
C ALA A 61 10.49 -4.75 3.78
N SER A 62 10.92 -3.92 2.82
CA SER A 62 10.00 -3.21 1.91
C SER A 62 9.18 -4.16 1.04
N HIS A 63 9.73 -5.32 0.67
CA HIS A 63 9.07 -6.32 -0.16
C HIS A 63 8.25 -7.35 0.64
N LYS A 64 8.37 -7.37 1.98
CA LYS A 64 7.52 -8.23 2.83
C LYS A 64 6.09 -7.68 2.97
N VAL A 65 5.88 -6.39 2.73
CA VAL A 65 4.55 -5.78 2.74
C VAL A 65 3.89 -6.01 1.40
N PHE A 66 2.86 -6.86 1.40
CA PHE A 66 2.05 -7.12 0.22
C PHE A 66 0.84 -6.17 0.20
N ASP A 67 0.77 -5.32 -0.83
CA ASP A 67 -0.26 -4.30 -0.97
C ASP A 67 -0.73 -4.20 -2.45
N PRO A 68 -1.69 -5.03 -2.86
CA PRO A 68 -2.17 -5.06 -4.24
C PRO A 68 -3.02 -3.83 -4.59
N LEU A 69 -3.64 -3.18 -3.60
CA LEU A 69 -4.50 -2.00 -3.78
C LEU A 69 -3.72 -0.69 -3.72
N GLY A 70 -2.46 -0.72 -3.27
CA GLY A 70 -1.56 0.42 -3.16
C GLY A 70 -1.87 1.37 -2.00
N ILE A 71 -2.64 0.91 -1.00
CA ILE A 71 -3.10 1.69 0.16
C ILE A 71 -1.91 2.18 0.99
N THR A 72 -0.86 1.38 1.09
CA THR A 72 0.37 1.65 1.85
C THR A 72 1.35 2.52 1.09
N GLY A 73 0.99 3.02 -0.09
CA GLY A 73 1.83 3.82 -0.98
C GLY A 73 2.68 4.89 -0.26
N PRO A 74 2.10 5.72 0.63
CA PRO A 74 2.85 6.72 1.39
C PRO A 74 3.89 6.11 2.36
N VAL A 75 3.56 5.00 3.00
CA VAL A 75 4.43 4.32 3.97
C VAL A 75 5.55 3.57 3.26
N LEU A 76 5.26 2.89 2.16
CA LEU A 76 6.25 2.18 1.35
C LEU A 76 7.09 3.10 0.46
N LEU A 77 6.75 4.39 0.36
CA LEU A 77 7.56 5.35 -0.38
C LEU A 77 8.93 5.57 0.28
N LEU A 78 8.97 5.68 1.61
CA LEU A 78 10.19 5.95 2.38
C LEU A 78 11.31 4.93 2.12
N PRO A 79 11.12 3.61 2.31
CA PRO A 79 12.17 2.64 2.05
C PRO A 79 12.61 2.64 0.58
N LYS A 80 11.70 2.88 -0.36
CA LYS A 80 12.05 2.97 -1.79
C LYS A 80 12.93 4.19 -2.09
N LEU A 81 12.70 5.33 -1.41
CA LEU A 81 13.55 6.52 -1.51
C LEU A 81 14.94 6.28 -0.91
N TRP A 82 15.03 5.65 0.27
CA TRP A 82 16.32 5.29 0.87
C TRP A 82 17.09 4.34 -0.02
N LEU A 83 16.43 3.28 -0.53
CA LEU A 83 17.05 2.37 -1.48
C LEU A 83 17.59 3.13 -2.69
N GLN A 84 16.79 4.01 -3.31
CA GLN A 84 17.25 4.83 -4.44
C GLN A 84 18.49 5.66 -4.09
N SER A 85 18.53 6.27 -2.91
CA SER A 85 19.69 7.02 -2.43
C SER A 85 20.93 6.14 -2.25
N LEU A 86 20.78 5.00 -1.57
CA LEU A 86 21.85 4.03 -1.33
C LEU A 86 22.42 3.44 -2.63
N TRP A 87 21.57 3.24 -3.64
CA TRP A 87 21.98 2.84 -4.99
C TRP A 87 22.85 3.92 -5.66
N LYS A 88 22.44 5.19 -5.58
CA LYS A 88 23.22 6.31 -6.13
C LYS A 88 24.58 6.44 -5.43
N SER A 89 24.62 6.20 -4.12
CA SER A 89 25.84 6.21 -3.32
C SER A 89 26.71 4.95 -3.44
N GLN A 90 26.35 4.00 -4.32
CA GLN A 90 27.10 2.76 -4.58
C GLN A 90 27.38 1.92 -3.33
N ILE A 91 26.52 1.99 -2.31
CA ILE A 91 26.62 1.14 -1.11
C ILE A 91 26.43 -0.32 -1.51
N ARG A 92 27.32 -1.21 -1.06
CA ARG A 92 27.21 -2.65 -1.32
C ARG A 92 26.02 -3.26 -0.57
N TRP A 93 25.56 -4.42 -1.03
CA TRP A 93 24.38 -5.09 -0.46
C TRP A 93 24.45 -5.35 1.05
N ASN A 94 25.59 -5.85 1.53
CA ASN A 94 25.82 -6.22 2.93
C ASN A 94 26.66 -5.17 3.68
N GLN A 95 26.84 -3.98 3.09
CA GLN A 95 27.54 -2.88 3.76
C GLN A 95 26.54 -2.14 4.64
N GLU A 96 27.00 -1.76 5.83
CA GLU A 96 26.23 -0.95 6.78
C GLU A 96 25.89 0.42 6.17
N VAL A 97 24.64 0.85 6.37
CA VAL A 97 24.17 2.18 5.97
C VAL A 97 24.59 3.25 6.98
N ASP A 98 24.50 4.52 6.62
CA ASP A 98 24.79 5.59 7.56
C ASP A 98 23.83 5.58 8.76
N ILE A 99 24.29 6.12 9.89
CA ILE A 99 23.56 6.12 11.17
C ILE A 99 22.16 6.70 11.02
N LYS A 100 22.00 7.77 10.23
CA LYS A 100 20.70 8.42 10.04
C LYS A 100 19.73 7.50 9.29
N THR A 101 20.15 6.92 8.16
CA THR A 101 19.32 5.96 7.41
C THR A 101 18.95 4.75 8.26
N SER A 102 19.88 4.25 9.08
CA SER A 102 19.63 3.15 10.02
C SER A 102 18.54 3.50 11.04
N GLN A 103 18.66 4.66 11.70
CA GLN A 103 17.68 5.14 12.68
C GLN A 103 16.30 5.38 12.06
N ASP A 104 16.25 6.02 10.90
CA ASP A 104 15.00 6.28 10.16
C ASP A 104 14.32 4.96 9.75
N PHE A 105 15.10 3.97 9.30
CA PHE A 105 14.59 2.65 8.95
C PHE A 105 14.03 1.89 10.17
N LEU A 106 14.75 1.88 11.29
CA LEU A 106 14.29 1.25 12.53
C LEU A 106 13.02 1.91 13.08
N LYS A 107 12.90 3.23 12.95
CA LYS A 107 11.67 3.95 13.28
C LYS A 107 10.52 3.51 12.37
N TRP A 108 10.75 3.50 11.05
CA TRP A 108 9.76 3.07 10.08
C TRP A 108 9.30 1.62 10.30
N LEU A 109 10.20 0.70 10.65
CA LEU A 109 9.86 -0.68 11.00
C LEU A 109 8.87 -0.76 12.17
N LYS A 110 9.08 0.07 13.21
CA LYS A 110 8.18 0.11 14.38
C LYS A 110 6.80 0.68 14.02
N GLU A 111 6.77 1.72 13.19
CA GLU A 111 5.52 2.36 12.74
C GLU A 111 4.72 1.48 11.77
N LEU A 112 5.36 0.51 11.11
CA LEU A 112 4.71 -0.39 10.18
C LEU A 112 3.62 -1.25 10.85
N GLU A 113 3.73 -1.51 12.15
CA GLU A 113 2.71 -2.19 12.94
C GLU A 113 1.36 -1.47 12.90
N CYS A 114 1.34 -0.15 12.74
CA CYS A 114 0.11 0.63 12.62
C CYS A 114 -0.71 0.25 11.37
N LEU A 115 -0.07 -0.30 10.33
CA LEU A 115 -0.76 -0.75 9.13
C LEU A 115 -1.72 -1.92 9.40
N LYS A 116 -1.53 -2.67 10.49
CA LYS A 116 -2.44 -3.76 10.91
C LYS A 116 -3.84 -3.28 11.25
N HIS A 117 -3.99 -1.99 11.56
CA HIS A 117 -5.27 -1.38 11.91
C HIS A 117 -6.01 -0.79 10.69
N ILE A 118 -5.40 -0.82 9.50
CA ILE A 118 -6.06 -0.33 8.29
C ILE A 118 -7.04 -1.39 7.81
N GLN A 119 -8.30 -0.97 7.72
CA GLN A 119 -9.41 -1.77 7.19
C GLN A 119 -10.03 -1.01 6.01
N VAL A 120 -10.23 -1.71 4.89
CA VAL A 120 -10.88 -1.18 3.70
C VAL A 120 -12.14 -2.00 3.43
N PRO A 121 -13.34 -1.38 3.40
CA PRO A 121 -14.56 -2.09 3.03
C PRO A 121 -14.46 -2.71 1.63
N MET A 122 -14.91 -3.95 1.46
CA MET A 122 -14.93 -4.58 0.13
C MET A 122 -16.13 -4.16 -0.69
N TRP A 123 -17.28 -4.02 -0.03
CA TRP A 123 -18.51 -3.75 -0.73
C TRP A 123 -18.56 -2.32 -1.26
N LEU A 124 -18.80 -2.21 -2.57
CA LEU A 124 -18.87 -0.94 -3.29
C LEU A 124 -20.27 -0.34 -3.33
N HIS A 125 -21.26 -0.84 -2.57
CA HIS A 125 -22.64 -0.29 -2.54
C HIS A 125 -23.33 -0.20 -3.92
N CYS A 126 -23.10 -1.21 -4.79
CA CYS A 126 -23.63 -1.28 -6.15
C CYS A 126 -24.88 -2.18 -6.28
N ASP A 127 -25.71 -2.31 -5.24
CA ASP A 127 -26.88 -3.19 -5.20
C ASP A 127 -28.15 -2.60 -5.85
N GLY A 128 -28.06 -1.39 -6.41
CA GLY A 128 -29.16 -0.70 -7.11
C GLY A 128 -29.71 0.48 -6.31
N GLY A 129 -30.60 1.27 -6.92
CA GLY A 129 -31.16 2.47 -6.27
C GLY A 129 -30.19 3.66 -6.17
N PHE A 130 -28.98 3.54 -6.72
CA PHE A 130 -28.08 4.67 -6.90
C PHE A 130 -28.60 5.60 -7.99
N GLN A 131 -28.49 6.90 -7.73
CA GLN A 131 -28.90 7.95 -8.66
C GLN A 131 -27.74 8.39 -9.53
N HIS A 132 -26.53 8.37 -8.97
CA HIS A 132 -25.32 8.82 -9.65
C HIS A 132 -24.10 8.01 -9.19
N ILE A 133 -23.23 7.68 -10.16
CA ILE A 133 -21.94 7.02 -9.92
C ILE A 133 -20.87 7.83 -10.64
N SER A 134 -19.76 8.11 -9.95
CA SER A 134 -18.61 8.79 -10.51
C SER A 134 -17.30 8.22 -9.97
N LEU A 135 -16.26 8.25 -10.81
CA LEU A 135 -14.89 7.95 -10.42
C LEU A 135 -14.12 9.25 -10.27
N HIS A 136 -13.55 9.47 -9.09
CA HIS A 136 -12.79 10.66 -8.77
C HIS A 136 -11.30 10.29 -8.74
N PHE A 137 -10.54 10.92 -9.62
CA PHE A 137 -9.10 10.71 -9.74
C PHE A 137 -8.37 11.89 -9.11
N PHE A 138 -7.49 11.60 -8.15
CA PHE A 138 -6.58 12.58 -7.59
C PHE A 138 -5.15 12.16 -7.93
N CYS A 139 -4.33 13.12 -8.33
CA CYS A 139 -2.93 12.91 -8.63
C CYS A 139 -2.12 14.02 -7.99
N ASP A 140 -1.05 13.66 -7.30
CA ASP A 140 -0.09 14.60 -6.75
C ASP A 140 1.33 14.23 -7.20
N THR A 141 2.17 15.24 -7.38
CA THR A 141 3.54 15.07 -7.82
C THR A 141 4.49 15.96 -7.05
N SER A 142 5.55 15.34 -6.56
CA SER A 142 6.68 15.99 -5.93
C SER A 142 7.95 15.71 -6.74
N LYS A 143 9.05 16.36 -6.36
CA LYS A 143 10.37 16.06 -6.93
C LYS A 143 10.82 14.62 -6.67
N LEU A 144 10.27 13.95 -5.65
CA LEU A 144 10.71 12.64 -5.18
C LEU A 144 9.81 11.50 -5.68
N ALA A 145 8.53 11.77 -5.90
CA ALA A 145 7.55 10.77 -6.28
C ALA A 145 6.29 11.41 -6.85
N TYR A 146 5.55 10.63 -7.63
CA TYR A 146 4.18 10.93 -8.00
C TYR A 146 3.26 9.83 -7.49
N SER A 147 2.06 10.22 -7.08
CA SER A 147 1.03 9.31 -6.60
C SER A 147 -0.29 9.63 -7.28
N ALA A 148 -1.10 8.60 -7.49
CA ALA A 148 -2.46 8.75 -7.94
C ALA A 148 -3.37 7.84 -7.11
N VAL A 149 -4.59 8.30 -6.88
CA VAL A 149 -5.62 7.57 -6.13
C VAL A 149 -6.96 7.73 -6.84
N VAL A 150 -7.71 6.64 -6.86
CA VAL A 150 -9.03 6.55 -7.48
C VAL A 150 -10.04 6.23 -6.40
N PHE A 151 -11.05 7.09 -6.27
CA PHE A 151 -12.21 6.87 -5.43
C PHE A 151 -13.45 6.63 -6.29
N LEU A 152 -14.28 5.69 -5.87
CA LEU A 152 -15.63 5.52 -6.37
C LEU A 152 -16.58 6.29 -5.48
N ARG A 153 -17.38 7.17 -6.07
CA ARG A 153 -18.43 7.91 -5.39
C ARG A 153 -19.79 7.45 -5.91
N ILE A 154 -20.69 7.12 -5.00
CA ILE A 154 -22.05 6.67 -5.30
C ILE A 154 -23.04 7.47 -4.47
N ASP A 155 -24.01 8.06 -5.15
CA ASP A 155 -25.10 8.81 -4.52
C ASP A 155 -26.34 7.91 -4.44
N ILE A 156 -26.80 7.61 -3.23
CA ILE A 156 -27.98 6.78 -2.94
C ILE A 156 -28.94 7.59 -2.07
N GLY A 157 -30.04 8.07 -2.65
CA GLY A 157 -30.97 8.94 -1.92
C GLY A 157 -30.29 10.26 -1.52
N SER A 158 -30.23 10.52 -0.22
CA SER A 158 -29.51 11.65 0.37
C SER A 158 -28.11 11.29 0.87
N THR A 159 -27.66 10.05 0.69
CA THR A 159 -26.38 9.55 1.22
C THR A 159 -25.36 9.46 0.10
N VAL A 160 -24.13 9.90 0.39
CA VAL A 160 -22.98 9.78 -0.52
C VAL A 160 -22.01 8.76 0.07
N HIS A 161 -21.77 7.69 -0.66
CA HIS A 161 -20.76 6.69 -0.34
C HIS A 161 -19.49 6.96 -1.14
N ILE A 162 -18.33 6.94 -0.47
CA ILE A 162 -17.03 7.11 -1.11
C ILE A 162 -16.15 5.92 -0.71
N GLN A 163 -15.62 5.21 -1.69
CA GLN A 163 -14.77 4.05 -1.48
C GLN A 163 -13.46 4.19 -2.25
N LEU A 164 -12.35 3.81 -1.61
CA LEU A 164 -11.06 3.71 -2.28
C LEU A 164 -11.08 2.50 -3.22
N VAL A 165 -10.82 2.73 -4.51
CA VAL A 165 -10.72 1.64 -5.49
C VAL A 165 -9.28 1.15 -5.58
N GLN A 166 -8.34 2.09 -5.80
CA GLN A 166 -6.93 1.78 -5.95
C GLN A 166 -6.09 3.04 -5.78
N SER A 167 -4.87 2.88 -5.29
CA SER A 167 -3.83 3.90 -5.34
C SER A 167 -2.53 3.35 -5.92
N THR A 168 -1.69 4.26 -6.40
CA THR A 168 -0.36 3.91 -6.87
C THR A 168 0.62 5.02 -6.50
N THR A 169 1.83 4.62 -6.11
CA THR A 169 2.93 5.53 -5.84
C THR A 169 4.16 5.07 -6.61
N ARG A 170 4.77 5.98 -7.35
CA ARG A 170 5.93 5.70 -8.17
C ARG A 170 7.03 6.73 -7.91
N ILE A 171 8.26 6.23 -7.87
CA ILE A 171 9.45 7.07 -7.81
C ILE A 171 9.99 7.19 -9.24
N PRO A 172 10.25 8.41 -9.74
CA PRO A 172 10.91 8.58 -11.02
C PRO A 172 12.32 7.99 -10.99
N CYS A 173 12.69 7.26 -12.04
CA CYS A 173 14.09 6.89 -12.27
C CYS A 173 14.91 8.19 -12.39
N GLY A 174 16.11 8.22 -11.81
CA GLY A 174 16.97 9.40 -11.68
C GLY A 174 17.55 10.00 -12.97
N PHE A 175 16.75 10.08 -14.04
CA PHE A 175 17.06 10.70 -15.32
C PHE A 175 16.08 11.83 -15.69
N PHE A 176 15.45 12.46 -14.70
CA PHE A 176 14.81 13.75 -14.95
C PHE A 176 15.83 14.86 -14.71
N HIS A 177 16.60 15.17 -15.75
CA HIS A 177 16.98 16.56 -15.98
C HIS A 177 15.66 17.30 -16.17
N VAL A 178 15.10 17.84 -15.09
CA VAL A 178 13.96 18.76 -15.16
C VAL A 178 14.52 20.07 -15.71
N GLU A 179 14.80 20.05 -17.01
CA GLU A 179 14.88 21.28 -17.77
C GLU A 179 13.49 21.89 -17.63
N LYS A 180 13.44 23.09 -17.05
CA LYS A 180 12.22 23.85 -16.82
C LYS A 180 11.51 24.08 -18.17
N ARG A 181 10.68 23.14 -18.62
CA ARG A 181 9.59 23.48 -19.54
C ARG A 181 8.48 24.14 -18.74
N LYS A 182 8.73 25.40 -18.37
CA LYS A 182 7.65 26.39 -18.34
C LYS A 182 7.20 26.55 -19.80
N GLN A 183 5.88 26.68 -19.99
CA GLN A 183 5.14 26.92 -21.24
C GLN A 183 4.79 25.65 -22.06
N GLN A 184 3.57 25.16 -21.84
CA GLN A 184 2.54 24.84 -22.84
C GLN A 184 1.53 23.83 -22.29
N LEU A 185 0.76 24.20 -21.25
CA LEU A 185 -0.51 23.57 -20.91
C LEU A 185 -1.43 24.62 -20.25
N LEU A 186 -1.54 25.79 -20.90
CA LEU A 186 -2.78 26.55 -20.92
C LEU A 186 -3.49 26.10 -22.21
N ASP A 187 -4.81 25.96 -22.15
CA ASP A 187 -5.74 25.50 -23.20
C ASP A 187 -6.18 24.03 -23.09
N TRP A 188 -6.80 23.68 -21.97
CA TRP A 188 -7.94 22.77 -22.00
C TRP A 188 -9.08 23.38 -21.19
N ASN A 189 -9.94 24.12 -21.89
CA ASN A 189 -11.27 24.45 -21.43
C ASN A 189 -12.15 23.20 -21.60
N PHE A 190 -12.76 22.75 -20.52
CA PHE A 190 -14.11 22.17 -20.52
C PHE A 190 -14.93 22.96 -19.51
#